data_AF-F8E9X6-F1
#
_entry.id   AF-F8E9X6-F1
#
_cell.length_a   1.000
_cell.length_b   1.000
_cell.length_c   1.000
_cell.angle_alpha   90.00
_cell.angle_beta   90.00
_cell.angle_gamma   90.00
#
_symmetry.space_group_name_H-M   'P 1'
#
loop_
_entity.id
_entity.type
_entity.pdbx_description
1 polymer ?
#
loop_
_entity_poly.entity_id
_entity_poly.type
_entity_poly.pdbx_seq_one_letter_code
_entity_poly.pdbx_strand_id
1 'polypeptide(L)'
;MFIRSYITNNKKTGKKYTAYKLVESYRTPKGPRQRIIMDMGDLSHIPPMQLKELANRIEQLLDGYEEPVFKPDEETEELAHTYAKKAKLNMITASSKQPESKENSYEPEYEQVDVSSIEVSEPRSIGGEYICNESFKELGIGDMLKSLGFTESKIDISSVFCK
;
A
#
# COMPACT_ATOMS: atom_id res chain seq x y z
N MET A 1 -9.43 14.83 1.59
CA MET A 1 -9.56 14.10 0.30
C MET A 1 -11.01 14.20 -0.19
N PHE A 2 -11.32 13.82 -1.44
CA PHE A 2 -12.72 13.76 -1.91
C PHE A 2 -12.92 12.73 -3.03
N ILE A 3 -14.14 12.25 -3.18
CA ILE A 3 -14.54 11.34 -4.27
C ILE A 3 -15.09 12.16 -5.44
N ARG A 4 -14.56 11.92 -6.64
CA ARG A 4 -15.01 12.60 -7.87
C ARG A 4 -15.46 11.59 -8.92
N SER A 5 -16.57 11.87 -9.58
CA SER A 5 -17.06 11.10 -10.72
C SER A 5 -16.43 11.54 -12.04
N TYR A 6 -16.22 10.58 -12.93
CA TYR A 6 -15.66 10.74 -14.26
C TYR A 6 -16.48 9.91 -15.26
N ILE A 7 -16.92 10.54 -16.35
CA ILE A 7 -17.56 9.81 -17.44
C ILE A 7 -16.47 9.10 -18.24
N THR A 8 -16.54 7.77 -18.28
CA THR A 8 -15.57 6.91 -18.97
C THR A 8 -16.27 6.12 -20.07
N ASN A 9 -15.54 5.78 -21.14
CA ASN A 9 -16.03 4.91 -22.20
C ASN A 9 -15.40 3.53 -22.11
N ASN A 10 -16.23 2.49 -22.14
CA ASN A 10 -15.76 1.13 -22.26
C ASN A 10 -15.21 0.91 -23.68
N LYS A 11 -13.90 0.65 -23.80
CA LYS A 11 -13.23 0.47 -25.10
C LYS A 11 -13.74 -0.72 -25.92
N LYS A 12 -14.28 -1.75 -25.25
CA LYS A 12 -14.77 -2.97 -25.91
C LYS A 12 -16.22 -2.83 -26.39
N THR A 13 -17.07 -2.19 -25.61
CA THR A 13 -18.52 -2.11 -25.87
C THR A 13 -18.99 -0.74 -26.35
N GLY A 14 -18.15 0.28 -26.29
CA GLY A 14 -18.50 1.67 -26.60
C GLY A 14 -19.46 2.34 -25.60
N LYS A 15 -19.89 1.62 -24.55
CA LYS A 15 -20.86 2.15 -23.58
C LYS A 15 -20.19 3.14 -22.61
N LYS A 16 -20.87 4.25 -22.37
CA LYS A 16 -20.50 5.22 -21.33
C LYS A 16 -20.87 4.68 -19.95
N TYR A 17 -19.96 4.80 -19.00
CA TYR A 17 -20.19 4.49 -17.59
C TYR A 17 -19.55 5.55 -16.70
N THR A 18 -20.08 5.70 -15.48
CA THR A 18 -19.54 6.60 -14.48
C THR A 18 -18.53 5.85 -13.63
N ALA A 19 -17.31 6.36 -13.55
CA ALA A 19 -16.27 5.86 -12.66
C ALA A 19 -16.00 6.89 -11.56
N TYR A 20 -15.73 6.42 -10.35
CA TYR A 20 -15.45 7.23 -9.18
C TYR A 20 -13.98 7.05 -8.80
N LYS A 21 -13.32 8.16 -8.49
CA LYS A 21 -11.90 8.17 -8.10
C LYS A 21 -11.72 8.94 -6.81
N LEU A 22 -10.86 8.44 -5.94
CA LEU A 22 -10.42 9.16 -4.76
C LEU A 22 -9.33 10.16 -5.19
N VAL A 23 -9.54 11.42 -4.86
CA VAL A 23 -8.68 12.54 -5.25
C VAL A 23 -8.20 13.26 -4.00
N GLU A 24 -6.90 13.54 -3.97
CA GLU A 24 -6.28 14.36 -2.95
C GLU A 24 -5.94 15.74 -3.51
N SER A 25 -6.20 16.77 -2.72
CA SER A 25 -5.81 18.14 -3.04
C SER A 25 -4.60 18.52 -2.19
N TYR A 26 -3.49 18.87 -2.83
CA TYR A 26 -2.24 19.26 -2.17
C TYR A 26 -1.81 20.68 -2.58
N ARG A 27 -1.11 21.39 -1.71
CA ARG A 27 -0.64 22.75 -1.98
C ARG A 27 0.71 22.73 -2.68
N THR A 28 0.85 23.55 -3.72
CA THR A 28 2.14 23.82 -4.37
C THR A 28 2.40 25.33 -4.35
N PRO A 29 3.66 25.78 -4.56
CA PRO A 29 3.96 27.21 -4.69
C PRO A 29 3.14 27.92 -5.78
N LYS A 30 2.68 27.17 -6.79
CA LYS A 30 1.85 27.66 -7.91
C LYS A 30 0.33 27.51 -7.64
N GLY A 31 -0.08 27.25 -6.40
CA GLY A 31 -1.47 27.06 -6.00
C GLY A 31 -1.86 25.59 -5.74
N PRO A 32 -3.14 25.33 -5.41
CA PRO A 32 -3.62 23.99 -5.13
C PRO A 32 -3.61 23.11 -6.39
N ARG A 33 -3.13 21.87 -6.25
CA ARG A 33 -3.11 20.84 -7.28
C ARG A 33 -3.87 19.62 -6.78
N GLN A 34 -4.32 18.78 -7.71
CA GLN A 34 -5.06 17.56 -7.41
C GLN A 34 -4.34 16.35 -7.98
N ARG A 35 -4.26 15.26 -7.22
CA ARG A 35 -3.76 13.96 -7.69
C ARG A 35 -4.78 12.87 -7.40
N ILE A 36 -4.84 11.88 -8.29
CA ILE A 36 -5.70 10.71 -8.13
C ILE A 36 -4.94 9.69 -7.27
N ILE A 37 -5.53 9.26 -6.16
CA ILE A 37 -4.97 8.25 -5.26
C ILE A 37 -5.32 6.85 -5.76
N MET A 38 -6.58 6.65 -6.14
CA MET A 38 -7.05 5.36 -6.62
C MET A 38 -8.32 5.48 -7.46
N ASP A 39 -8.52 4.49 -8.32
CA ASP A 39 -9.80 4.22 -8.97
C ASP A 39 -10.66 3.32 -8.07
N MET A 40 -11.90 3.74 -7.82
CA MET A 40 -12.86 3.03 -6.97
C MET A 40 -13.94 2.33 -7.79
N GLY A 41 -13.93 2.46 -9.12
CA GLY A 41 -14.92 1.84 -9.98
C GLY A 41 -16.27 2.55 -9.93
N ASP A 42 -17.36 1.80 -10.01
CA ASP A 42 -18.71 2.35 -10.01
C ASP A 42 -19.29 2.39 -8.59
N LEU A 43 -19.62 3.61 -8.13
CA LEU A 43 -20.27 3.91 -6.85
C LEU A 43 -21.59 4.65 -7.07
N SER A 44 -22.22 4.47 -8.24
CA SER A 44 -23.47 5.16 -8.59
C SER A 44 -24.66 4.84 -7.68
N HIS A 45 -24.59 3.75 -6.93
CA HIS A 45 -25.59 3.38 -5.92
C HIS A 45 -25.46 4.21 -4.63
N ILE A 46 -24.31 4.86 -4.38
CA ILE A 46 -24.05 5.61 -3.15
C ILE A 46 -24.48 7.09 -3.33
N PRO A 47 -25.34 7.63 -2.46
CA PRO A 47 -25.70 9.04 -2.44
C PRO A 47 -24.49 9.99 -2.30
N PRO A 48 -24.54 11.20 -2.87
CA PRO A 48 -23.46 12.17 -2.79
C PRO A 48 -23.02 12.54 -1.36
N MET A 49 -23.94 12.52 -0.41
CA MET A 49 -23.64 12.82 1.00
C MET A 49 -22.77 11.72 1.63
N GLN A 50 -23.14 10.46 1.41
CA GLN A 50 -22.36 9.29 1.86
C GLN A 50 -21.01 9.21 1.14
N LEU A 51 -20.91 9.59 -0.14
CA LEU A 51 -19.61 9.66 -0.82
C LEU A 51 -18.64 10.66 -0.14
N LYS A 52 -19.16 11.76 0.40
CA LYS A 52 -18.34 12.72 1.15
C LYS A 52 -17.91 12.13 2.50
N GLU A 53 -18.84 11.47 3.19
CA GLU A 53 -18.57 10.80 4.47
C GLU A 53 -17.53 9.68 4.31
N LEU A 54 -17.68 8.84 3.30
CA LEU A 54 -16.72 7.82 2.90
C LEU A 54 -15.33 8.42 2.62
N ALA A 55 -15.25 9.51 1.87
CA ALA A 55 -13.98 10.18 1.58
C ALA A 55 -13.29 10.68 2.84
N ASN A 56 -14.05 11.29 3.75
CA ASN A 56 -13.55 11.79 5.03
C ASN A 56 -13.09 10.65 5.94
N ARG A 57 -13.83 9.54 5.97
CA ARG A 57 -13.46 8.37 6.77
C ARG A 57 -12.20 7.69 6.25
N ILE A 58 -12.04 7.58 4.93
CA ILE A 58 -10.80 7.10 4.31
C ILE A 58 -9.62 7.99 4.70
N GLU A 59 -9.78 9.30 4.67
CA GLU A 59 -8.73 10.25 5.07
C GLU A 59 -8.34 10.07 6.54
N GLN A 60 -9.32 9.97 7.45
CA GLN A 60 -9.07 9.69 8.87
C GLN A 60 -8.25 8.41 9.08
N LEU A 61 -8.61 7.33 8.38
CA LEU A 61 -7.89 6.05 8.47
C LEU A 61 -6.46 6.14 7.92
N LEU A 62 -6.24 6.94 6.87
CA LEU A 62 -4.90 7.19 6.32
C LEU A 62 -4.04 8.07 7.24
N ASP A 63 -4.66 8.99 7.97
CA ASP A 63 -4.02 9.83 8.98
C ASP A 63 -3.78 9.10 10.31
N GLY A 64 -4.27 7.85 10.46
CA GLY A 64 -4.04 7.00 11.64
C GLY A 64 -5.15 7.04 12.69
N TYR A 65 -6.29 7.69 12.42
CA TYR A 65 -7.43 7.71 13.34
C TYR A 65 -8.27 6.43 13.22
N GLU A 66 -8.10 5.50 14.17
CA GLU A 66 -8.91 4.27 14.23
C GLU A 66 -10.37 4.58 14.59
N GLU A 67 -10.63 5.48 15.52
CA GLU A 67 -12.01 5.86 15.87
C GLU A 67 -12.53 6.98 14.94
N PRO A 68 -13.77 6.85 14.43
CA PRO A 68 -14.35 7.88 13.58
C PRO A 68 -14.75 9.12 14.39
N VAL A 69 -14.41 10.31 13.89
CA VAL A 69 -14.84 11.59 14.50
C VAL A 69 -16.36 11.76 14.48
N PHE A 70 -17.01 11.26 13.42
CA PHE A 70 -18.45 11.17 13.28
C PHE A 70 -18.81 9.75 12.92
N LYS A 71 -19.74 9.13 13.63
CA LYS A 71 -20.11 7.73 13.42
C LYS A 71 -20.80 7.57 12.05
N PRO A 72 -20.15 6.90 11.07
CA PRO A 72 -20.78 6.62 9.80
C PRO A 72 -21.73 5.43 9.93
N ASP A 73 -22.50 5.18 8.87
CA ASP A 73 -23.21 3.93 8.72
C ASP A 73 -22.24 2.74 8.55
N GLU A 74 -22.71 1.54 8.86
CA GLU A 74 -21.89 0.32 8.87
C GLU A 74 -21.32 -0.01 7.49
N GLU A 75 -22.11 0.20 6.42
CA GLU A 75 -21.65 -0.03 5.04
C GLU A 75 -20.52 0.94 4.66
N THR A 76 -20.66 2.22 5.01
CA THR A 76 -19.63 3.24 4.80
C THR A 76 -18.34 2.92 5.57
N GLU A 77 -18.44 2.41 6.79
CA GLU A 77 -17.27 2.05 7.60
C GLU A 77 -16.48 0.90 6.97
N GLU A 78 -17.16 -0.19 6.58
CA GLU A 78 -16.54 -1.33 5.91
C GLU A 78 -15.87 -0.95 4.59
N LEU A 79 -16.56 -0.13 3.78
CA LEU A 79 -16.02 0.40 2.53
C LEU A 79 -14.80 1.29 2.79
N ALA A 80 -14.84 2.14 3.83
CA ALA A 80 -13.74 3.03 4.17
C ALA A 80 -12.48 2.23 4.54
N HIS A 81 -12.59 1.19 5.37
CA HIS A 81 -11.46 0.32 5.71
C HIS A 81 -10.87 -0.37 4.48
N THR A 82 -11.74 -0.92 3.62
CA THR A 82 -11.32 -1.61 2.39
C THR A 82 -10.57 -0.66 1.45
N TYR A 83 -11.11 0.54 1.23
CA TYR A 83 -10.50 1.52 0.35
C TYR A 83 -9.26 2.18 0.96
N ALA A 84 -9.21 2.43 2.26
CA ALA A 84 -8.05 2.98 2.95
C ALA A 84 -6.84 2.03 2.84
N LYS A 85 -7.04 0.71 3.05
CA LYS A 85 -6.00 -0.31 2.85
C LYS A 85 -5.45 -0.28 1.42
N LYS A 86 -6.35 -0.25 0.42
CA LYS A 86 -5.95 -0.20 -1.00
C LYS A 86 -5.24 1.11 -1.35
N ALA A 87 -5.69 2.24 -0.80
CA ALA A 87 -5.05 3.54 -0.98
C ALA A 87 -3.63 3.56 -0.40
N LYS A 88 -3.45 3.05 0.82
CA LYS A 88 -2.14 2.92 1.48
C LYS A 88 -1.16 2.10 0.64
N LEU A 89 -1.60 0.95 0.13
CA LEU A 89 -0.79 0.12 -0.77
C LEU A 89 -0.40 0.85 -2.07
N ASN A 90 -1.34 1.58 -2.69
CA ASN A 90 -1.05 2.38 -3.89
C ASN A 90 -0.03 3.49 -3.61
N MET A 91 -0.08 4.14 -2.45
CA MET A 91 0.87 5.19 -2.06
C MET A 91 2.28 4.63 -1.84
N ILE A 92 2.39 3.47 -1.19
CA ILE A 92 3.67 2.78 -0.97
C ILE A 92 4.29 2.34 -2.31
N THR A 93 3.48 1.77 -3.21
CA THR A 93 3.94 1.31 -4.53
C THR A 93 4.28 2.45 -5.49
N ALA A 94 3.60 3.61 -5.37
CA ALA A 94 3.93 4.81 -6.13
C ALA A 94 5.27 5.42 -5.68
N SER A 95 5.54 5.44 -4.37
CA SER A 95 6.80 5.96 -3.82
C SER A 95 8.00 5.10 -4.21
N SER A 96 7.81 3.78 -4.28
CA SER A 96 8.86 2.83 -4.72
C SER A 96 9.07 2.78 -6.24
N LYS A 97 8.20 3.41 -7.04
CA LYS A 97 8.31 3.51 -8.50
C LYS A 97 8.88 4.84 -9.00
N GLN A 98 9.20 5.79 -8.12
CA GLN A 98 10.01 6.91 -8.57
C GLN A 98 11.36 6.35 -9.01
N PRO A 99 11.74 6.47 -10.31
CA PRO A 99 13.11 6.23 -10.66
C PRO A 99 13.94 7.22 -9.85
N GLU A 100 14.97 6.74 -9.17
CA GLU A 100 16.05 7.58 -8.68
C GLU A 100 16.50 8.44 -9.86
N SER A 101 15.96 9.64 -9.97
CA SER A 101 16.37 10.60 -10.97
C SER A 101 17.78 10.99 -10.57
N LYS A 102 18.73 10.39 -11.28
CA LYS A 102 20.11 10.81 -11.54
C LYS A 102 20.55 12.05 -10.75
N GLU A 103 21.61 11.87 -9.97
CA GLU A 103 22.43 12.94 -9.39
C GLU A 103 21.66 13.99 -8.60
N ASN A 104 21.31 13.66 -7.37
CA ASN A 104 21.24 14.67 -6.33
C ASN A 104 22.06 14.16 -5.16
N SER A 105 23.15 14.87 -4.87
CA SER A 105 23.87 14.78 -3.60
C SER A 105 22.95 15.30 -2.50
N TYR A 106 21.97 14.50 -2.09
CA TYR A 106 21.24 14.78 -0.87
C TYR A 106 22.14 14.34 0.29
N GLU A 107 22.59 15.30 1.09
CA GLU A 107 23.08 14.98 2.42
C GLU A 107 21.95 14.25 3.16
N PRO A 108 22.25 13.17 3.91
CA PRO A 108 21.22 12.46 4.66
C PRO A 108 20.56 13.44 5.65
N GLU A 109 19.27 13.68 5.45
CA GLU A 109 18.44 14.47 6.36
C GLU A 109 18.00 13.55 7.50
N TYR A 110 18.57 13.75 8.69
CA TYR A 110 18.24 12.99 9.88
C TYR A 110 17.21 13.73 10.72
N GLU A 111 16.10 13.07 11.05
CA GLU A 111 15.15 13.53 12.04
C GLU A 111 15.26 12.70 13.32
N GLN A 112 15.14 13.36 14.48
CA GLN A 112 15.06 12.65 15.75
C GLN A 112 13.64 12.10 15.92
N VAL A 113 13.53 10.78 15.87
CA VAL A 113 12.29 10.05 16.14
C VAL A 113 12.40 9.33 17.48
N ASP A 114 11.32 9.34 18.24
CA ASP A 114 11.21 8.47 19.41
C ASP A 114 10.97 7.04 18.92
N VAL A 115 11.97 6.18 19.09
CA VAL A 115 11.88 4.76 18.69
C VAL A 115 10.77 4.01 19.42
N SER A 116 10.37 4.47 20.61
CA SER A 116 9.29 3.87 21.38
C SER A 116 7.90 4.29 20.89
N SER A 117 7.81 5.33 20.07
CA SER A 117 6.56 5.78 19.44
C SER A 117 6.32 5.15 18.06
N ILE A 118 7.18 4.23 17.61
CA ILE A 118 7.03 3.58 16.31
C ILE A 118 5.92 2.52 16.38
N GLU A 119 4.82 2.78 15.71
CA GLU A 119 3.74 1.81 15.52
C GLU A 119 3.86 1.15 14.13
N VAL A 120 3.91 -0.18 14.10
CA VAL A 120 4.00 -0.96 12.86
C VAL A 120 2.62 -1.49 12.50
N SER A 121 2.02 -0.95 11.45
CA SER A 121 0.71 -1.39 10.94
C SER A 121 0.88 -2.27 9.70
N GLU A 122 0.17 -3.41 9.68
CA GLU A 122 0.27 -4.45 8.65
C GLU A 122 1.71 -4.93 8.39
N PRO A 123 2.44 -5.43 9.42
CA PRO A 123 3.74 -6.03 9.18
C PRO A 123 3.58 -7.14 8.15
N ARG A 124 4.41 -7.12 7.09
CA ARG A 124 4.52 -8.30 6.23
C ARG A 124 4.90 -9.45 7.13
N SER A 125 4.10 -10.51 7.12
CA SER A 125 4.45 -11.74 7.80
C SER A 125 5.81 -12.18 7.28
N ILE A 126 6.80 -12.22 8.16
CA ILE A 126 7.98 -13.03 7.91
C ILE A 126 7.47 -14.47 7.87
N GLY A 127 7.34 -15.02 6.67
CA GLY A 127 6.81 -16.37 6.46
C GLY A 127 7.69 -17.41 7.14
N GLY A 128 7.11 -18.57 7.47
CA GLY A 128 7.86 -19.70 8.00
C GLY A 128 9.02 -20.10 7.08
N GLU A 129 8.88 -19.82 5.78
CA GLU A 129 9.89 -19.96 4.75
C GLU A 129 11.13 -19.10 5.06
N TYR A 130 10.94 -17.80 5.34
CA TYR A 130 12.06 -16.91 5.66
C TYR A 130 12.80 -17.35 6.92
N ILE A 131 12.07 -17.72 7.98
CA ILE A 131 12.65 -18.21 9.24
C ILE A 131 13.43 -19.52 8.98
N CYS A 132 12.86 -20.43 8.21
CA CYS A 132 13.51 -21.67 7.79
C CYS A 132 14.80 -21.39 7.01
N ASN A 133 14.79 -20.42 6.09
CA ASN A 133 15.94 -20.12 5.24
C ASN A 133 17.07 -19.44 6.02
N GLU A 134 16.73 -18.49 6.90
CA GLU A 134 17.72 -17.89 7.78
C GLU A 134 18.28 -18.91 8.76
N SER A 135 17.45 -19.79 9.33
CA SER A 135 17.93 -20.89 10.17
C SER A 135 18.84 -21.86 9.40
N PHE A 136 18.52 -22.17 8.15
CA PHE A 136 19.33 -23.02 7.27
C PHE A 136 20.73 -22.42 7.03
N LYS A 137 20.81 -21.09 6.89
CA LYS A 137 22.07 -20.35 6.76
C LYS A 137 22.84 -20.27 8.08
N GLU A 138 22.17 -19.87 9.18
CA GLU A 138 22.80 -19.73 10.50
C GLU A 138 23.39 -21.05 11.00
N LEU A 139 22.69 -22.17 10.76
CA LEU A 139 23.15 -23.51 11.13
C LEU A 139 24.24 -24.05 10.19
N GLY A 140 24.59 -23.33 9.11
CA GLY A 140 25.62 -23.76 8.16
C GLY A 140 25.28 -25.05 7.43
N ILE A 141 23.99 -25.37 7.25
CA ILE A 141 23.55 -26.65 6.65
C ILE A 141 24.05 -26.75 5.20
N GLY A 142 24.06 -25.63 4.47
CA GLY A 142 24.62 -25.57 3.11
C GLY A 142 26.09 -25.97 3.06
N ASP A 143 26.90 -25.47 4.00
CA ASP A 143 28.33 -25.80 4.09
C ASP A 143 28.56 -27.25 4.51
N MET A 144 27.73 -27.79 5.41
CA MET A 144 27.76 -29.22 5.78
C MET A 144 27.45 -30.10 4.56
N LEU A 145 26.40 -29.80 3.80
CA LEU A 145 26.06 -30.56 2.59
C LEU A 145 27.16 -30.44 1.53
N LYS A 146 27.78 -29.26 1.39
CA LYS A 146 28.92 -29.07 0.49
C LYS A 146 30.11 -29.95 0.89
N SER A 147 30.40 -30.04 2.19
CA SER A 147 31.46 -30.92 2.72
C SER A 147 31.18 -32.42 2.49
N LEU A 148 29.91 -32.81 2.39
CA LEU A 148 29.47 -34.17 2.08
C LEU A 148 29.45 -34.48 0.57
N GLY A 149 29.90 -33.55 -0.28
CA GLY A 149 30.02 -33.73 -1.72
C GLY A 149 28.74 -33.44 -2.52
N PHE A 150 27.77 -32.74 -1.94
CA PHE A 150 26.59 -32.29 -2.68
C PHE A 150 26.94 -31.09 -3.58
N THR A 151 26.35 -31.06 -4.78
CA THR A 151 26.47 -29.94 -5.71
C THR A 151 25.56 -28.78 -5.30
N GLU A 152 25.91 -27.55 -5.69
CA GLU A 152 25.10 -26.34 -5.39
C GLU A 152 23.63 -26.49 -5.77
N SER A 153 23.35 -27.08 -6.94
CA SER A 153 21.97 -27.33 -7.37
C SER A 153 21.19 -28.25 -6.41
N LYS A 154 21.84 -29.24 -5.77
CA LYS A 154 21.20 -30.12 -4.78
C LYS A 154 20.99 -29.42 -3.44
N ILE A 155 21.91 -28.54 -3.05
CA ILE A 155 21.80 -27.72 -1.84
C ILE A 155 20.65 -26.73 -1.99
N ASP A 156 20.55 -26.07 -3.15
CA ASP A 156 19.44 -25.17 -3.46
C ASP A 156 18.08 -25.87 -3.39
N ILE A 157 17.97 -27.08 -3.94
CA ILE A 157 16.74 -27.89 -3.85
C ILE A 157 16.38 -28.21 -2.39
N SER A 158 17.37 -28.46 -1.53
CA SER A 158 17.12 -28.74 -0.11
C SER A 158 16.55 -27.53 0.65
N SER A 159 16.86 -26.31 0.19
CA SER A 159 16.33 -25.06 0.76
C SER A 159 14.94 -24.66 0.23
N VAL A 160 14.36 -25.42 -0.72
CA VAL A 160 13.07 -25.07 -1.35
C VAL A 160 11.90 -25.10 -0.36
N PHE A 161 11.97 -25.94 0.67
CA PHE A 161 10.98 -25.93 1.76
C PHE A 161 11.04 -24.67 2.63
N CYS A 162 12.09 -23.87 2.46
CA CYS A 162 12.31 -22.59 3.11
C CYS A 162 12.16 -21.39 2.15
N LYS A 163 11.59 -21.54 0.95
CA LYS A 163 11.43 -20.46 -0.05
C LYS A 163 9.98 -20.05 -0.28
#